data_AF-A0A2N3B6Z8-F1
#
_entry.id   AF-A0A2N3B6Z8-F1
#
_cell.length_a   1.000
_cell.length_b   1.000
_cell.length_c   1.000
_cell.angle_alpha   90.00
_cell.angle_beta   90.00
_cell.angle_gamma   90.00
#
_symmetry.space_group_name_H-M   'P 1'
#
loop_
_entity.id
_entity.type
_entity.pdbx_description
1 polymer ?
#
loop_
_entity_poly.entity_id
_entity_poly.type
_entity_poly.pdbx_seq_one_letter_code
_entity_poly.pdbx_strand_id
1 'polypeptide(L)' 'MLTLDLTNAPRWHDLAPGVRVQLRPLTTALMVVTRSDPVVESLPEEASDEERAVAFAKALA' A
#
# COMPACT_ATOMS: atom_id res chain seq x y z
N MET A 1 10.48 10.99 23.65
CA MET A 1 10.50 11.28 22.20
C MET A 1 9.91 10.07 21.49
N LEU A 2 8.87 10.25 20.68
CA LEU A 2 8.29 9.16 19.89
C LEU A 2 9.15 8.96 18.64
N THR A 3 9.63 7.74 18.40
CA THR A 3 10.39 7.39 17.19
C THR A 3 9.41 6.91 16.13
N LEU A 4 9.39 7.57 14.98
CA LEU A 4 8.64 7.07 13.83
C LEU A 4 9.44 5.94 13.17
N ASP A 5 8.85 4.76 13.11
CA ASP A 5 9.36 3.67 12.27
C ASP A 5 8.85 3.86 10.84
N LEU A 6 9.75 4.24 9.94
CA LEU A 6 9.48 4.46 8.51
C LEU A 6 9.78 3.22 7.65
N THR A 7 10.05 2.07 8.26
CA THR A 7 10.34 0.86 7.50
C THR A 7 9.14 0.38 6.68
N ASN A 8 9.41 -0.11 5.47
CA ASN A 8 8.47 -0.86 4.64
C ASN A 8 8.77 -2.38 4.67
N ALA A 9 9.58 -2.83 5.62
CA ALA A 9 9.91 -4.24 5.73
C ALA A 9 8.67 -5.05 6.17
N PRO A 10 8.38 -6.20 5.54
CA PRO A 10 7.29 -7.05 5.95
C PRO A 10 7.51 -7.67 7.34
N ARG A 11 6.44 -7.84 8.11
CA ARG A 11 6.43 -8.40 9.47
C ARG A 11 5.39 -9.51 9.59
N TRP A 12 5.66 -10.51 10.41
CA TRP A 12 4.70 -11.58 10.70
C TRP A 12 3.65 -11.12 11.71
N HIS A 13 2.40 -11.46 11.45
CA HIS A 13 1.26 -11.26 12.35
C HIS A 13 0.50 -12.57 12.52
N ASP A 14 0.19 -12.92 13.77
CA ASP A 14 -0.68 -14.04 14.10
C ASP A 14 -2.15 -13.62 13.93
N LEU A 15 -2.96 -14.43 13.23
CA LEU A 15 -4.40 -14.18 13.06
C LEU A 15 -5.26 -15.18 13.82
N ALA A 16 -4.97 -16.46 13.64
CA ALA A 16 -5.63 -17.58 14.29
C ALA A 16 -4.59 -18.65 14.67
N PRO A 17 -4.91 -19.61 15.56
CA PRO A 17 -3.96 -20.67 15.91
C PRO A 17 -3.44 -21.38 14.66
N GLY A 18 -2.11 -21.40 14.49
CA GLY A 18 -1.44 -22.00 13.34
C GLY A 18 -1.46 -21.16 12.05
N VAL A 19 -2.07 -19.97 12.05
CA VAL A 19 -2.16 -19.09 10.88
C VAL A 19 -1.40 -17.79 11.15
N ARG A 20 -0.34 -17.58 10.36
CA ARG A 20 0.45 -16.34 10.34
C ARG A 20 0.45 -15.74 8.95
N VAL A 21 0.38 -14.42 8.89
CA VAL A 21 0.50 -13.66 7.65
C VAL A 21 1.70 -12.74 7.73
N GLN A 22 2.46 -12.66 6.63
CA GLN A 22 3.56 -11.72 6.51
C GLN A 22 3.04 -10.50 5.75
N LEU A 23 2.93 -9.36 6.43
CA LEU A 23 2.34 -8.14 5.89
C LEU A 23 3.37 -7.02 5.85
N ARG A 24 3.36 -6.24 4.77
CA ARG A 24 4.05 -4.94 4.74
C ARG A 24 3.18 -3.89 5.46
N PRO A 25 3.77 -2.95 6.21
CA PRO A 25 3.00 -1.86 6.82
C PRO A 25 2.28 -1.05 5.74
N LEU A 26 1.00 -0.74 5.93
CA LEU A 26 0.28 0.21 5.07
C LEU A 26 0.24 1.58 5.77
N THR A 27 1.28 2.38 5.54
CA THR A 27 1.42 3.71 6.18
C THR A 27 0.95 4.81 5.24
N THR A 28 0.58 5.97 5.80
CA THR A 28 0.27 7.17 5.01
C THR A 28 1.42 7.57 4.10
N ALA A 29 2.67 7.37 4.52
CA ALA A 29 3.83 7.62 3.69
C ALA A 29 3.81 6.77 2.41
N LEU A 30 3.48 5.48 2.52
CA LEU A 30 3.35 4.61 1.35
C LEU A 30 2.17 5.00 0.47
N MET A 31 1.02 5.33 1.07
CA MET A 31 -0.12 5.83 0.30
C MET A 31 0.20 7.11 -0.48
N VAL A 32 0.98 8.03 0.09
CA VAL A 32 1.40 9.25 -0.60
C VAL A 32 2.38 8.93 -1.73
N VAL A 33 3.36 8.05 -1.49
CA VAL A 33 4.34 7.64 -2.51
C VAL A 33 3.65 6.94 -3.69
N THR A 34 2.67 6.08 -3.45
CA THR A 34 1.93 5.37 -4.52
C THR A 34 1.18 6.31 -5.46
N ARG A 35 0.81 7.53 -5.03
CA ARG A 35 0.20 8.53 -5.94
C ARG A 35 1.15 9.01 -7.03
N SER A 36 2.45 8.88 -6.83
CA SER A 36 3.49 9.20 -7.81
C SER A 36 3.95 7.99 -8.60
N ASP A 37 3.27 6.83 -8.45
CA ASP A 37 3.56 5.67 -9.29
C ASP A 37 3.17 5.97 -10.75
N PRO A 38 4.03 5.70 -11.74
CA PRO A 38 3.76 6.02 -13.14
C PRO A 38 2.45 5.39 -13.67
N VAL A 39 2.08 4.20 -13.19
CA VAL A 39 0.83 3.55 -13.60
C VAL A 39 -0.36 4.34 -13.08
N VAL A 40 -0.30 4.83 -11.84
CA VAL A 40 -1.35 5.66 -11.23
C VAL A 40 -1.40 7.04 -11.86
N GLU A 41 -0.26 7.66 -12.11
CA GLU A 41 -0.13 9.00 -12.72
C GLU A 41 -0.60 9.01 -14.18
N SER A 42 -0.40 7.91 -14.92
CA SER A 42 -0.78 7.81 -16.34
C SER A 42 -2.28 7.56 -16.58
N LEU A 43 -3.10 7.42 -15.54
CA LEU A 43 -4.53 7.16 -15.71
C LEU A 43 -5.26 8.39 -16.27
N PRO A 44 -6.19 8.20 -17.23
CA PRO A 44 -7.03 9.29 -17.73
C PRO A 44 -7.85 9.94 -16.61
N GLU A 45 -8.14 11.24 -16.76
CA GLU A 45 -9.02 11.95 -15.83
C GLU A 45 -10.45 11.38 -15.82
N GLU A 46 -10.87 10.66 -16.86
CA GLU A 46 -12.19 10.06 -16.98
C GLU A 46 -12.27 8.60 -16.47
N ALA A 47 -11.15 8.01 -16.02
CA ALA A 47 -11.14 6.65 -15.49
C ALA A 47 -12.16 6.47 -14.35
N SER A 48 -12.80 5.31 -14.24
CA SER A 48 -13.71 5.09 -13.13
C SER A 48 -12.95 5.07 -11.79
N ASP A 49 -13.65 5.36 -10.70
CA ASP A 49 -13.07 5.24 -9.36
C ASP A 49 -12.57 3.82 -9.08
N GLU A 50 -13.23 2.80 -9.65
CA GLU A 50 -12.80 1.41 -9.53
C GLU A 50 -11.50 1.14 -10.31
N GLU A 51 -11.37 1.66 -11.52
CA GLU A 51 -10.15 1.54 -12.33
C GLU A 51 -8.96 2.18 -11.60
N ARG A 52 -9.16 3.38 -11.05
CA ARG A 52 -8.14 4.05 -10.23
C ARG A 52 -7.80 3.28 -8.97
N ALA A 53 -8.80 2.76 -8.25
CA ALA A 53 -8.59 1.97 -7.05
C ALA A 53 -7.77 0.71 -7.34
N VAL A 54 -8.05 0.01 -8.44
CA VAL A 54 -7.30 -1.18 -8.85
C VAL A 54 -5.87 -0.83 -9.23
N ALA A 55 -5.65 0.23 -10.01
CA ALA A 55 -4.30 0.67 -10.36
C ALA A 55 -3.47 1.05 -9.13
N PHE A 56 -4.08 1.79 -8.19
CA PHE A 56 -3.44 2.16 -6.93
C PHE A 56 -3.11 0.92 -6.08
N ALA A 57 -4.03 -0.03 -5.97
CA ALA A 57 -3.80 -1.28 -5.25
C ALA A 57 -2.66 -2.11 -5.86
N LYS A 58 -2.57 -2.15 -7.19
CA LYS A 58 -1.48 -2.83 -7.92
C LYS A 58 -0.12 -2.16 -7.70
N ALA A 59 -0.08 -0.83 -7.74
CA ALA A 59 1.15 -0.06 -7.51
C ALA A 59 1.67 -0.16 -6.06
N LEU A 60 0.78 -0.43 -5.11
CA LEU A 60 1.10 -0.58 -3.70
C LEU A 60 1.60 -2.00 -3.32
N ALA A 61 1.21 -3.03 -4.08
CA ALA A 61 1.48 -4.45 -3.80
C ALA A 61 2.95 -4.83 -4.10
#